data_AF-A0A1R3UYD0-F1
#
_entry.id   AF-A0A1R3UYD0-F1
#
_cell.length_a   1.000
_cell.length_b   1.000
_cell.length_c   1.000
_cell.angle_alpha   90.00
_cell.angle_beta   90.00
_cell.angle_gamma   90.00
#
_symmetry.space_group_name_H-M   'P 1'
#
loop_
_entity.id
_entity.type
_entity.pdbx_description
1 polymer ?
#
loop_
_entity_poly.entity_id
_entity_poly.type
_entity_poly.pdbx_seq_one_letter_code
_entity_poly.pdbx_strand_id
1 'polypeptide(L)'
;MKMVSTSSQSADQLRATACHEAAHAIAAIRLGAAVGDVTIKPSLARGGADGYCQVSRMTAPYATAVIAAAAECASRRLLDVGEAIRGSMVDRDDMGSAIRAYYFEQFGMAPTRREMVDIGIRIVSKAEALVGENWSLIERVAAELLVRETITGDDVRRIIEEGPASRTLSVATRRLPDALPLQTRLQAIGAGAIDVETRTVTLVFTTGATVRRQRYTGWDTAVPFDETLTVSPDAIDLTRLNAGAAVLDSHGAYSTAGQVAVVERAWIKGKEGLAIVRFPSAGIDERADRMFGMVADRIIKNVSVGYSVDRVRIIEAAGKAVEQHVVERWTPYEVSFVTIGADPGAQVRGMATYPVRFDGATAGGIGVAEAARIRSSMEQRAAITK
;
A
#
# COMPACT_ATOMS: atom_id res chain seq x y z
N MET A 1 -25.15 -40.41 34.62
CA MET A 1 -24.18 -40.36 33.50
C MET A 1 -24.83 -39.65 32.33
N LYS A 2 -24.58 -38.35 32.16
CA LYS A 2 -24.95 -37.64 30.92
C LYS A 2 -23.79 -37.85 29.94
N MET A 3 -24.06 -38.55 28.85
CA MET A 3 -23.15 -38.62 27.71
C MET A 3 -22.92 -37.19 27.22
N VAL A 4 -21.66 -36.75 27.26
CA VAL A 4 -21.20 -35.54 26.59
C VAL A 4 -21.41 -35.78 25.10
N SER A 5 -22.33 -35.03 24.48
CA SER A 5 -22.44 -35.04 23.03
C SER A 5 -21.16 -34.42 22.47
N THR A 6 -20.29 -35.25 21.89
CA THR A 6 -19.29 -34.79 20.93
C THR A 6 -20.06 -34.14 19.80
N SER A 7 -20.14 -32.81 19.79
CA SER A 7 -20.66 -32.07 18.65
C SER A 7 -19.79 -32.42 17.47
N SER A 8 -20.31 -33.19 16.52
CA SER A 8 -19.66 -33.35 15.23
C SER A 8 -19.50 -31.95 14.64
N GLN A 9 -18.27 -31.51 14.39
CA GLN A 9 -18.03 -30.29 13.61
C GLN A 9 -18.84 -30.39 12.31
N SER A 10 -19.56 -29.34 11.96
CA SER A 10 -20.24 -29.30 10.67
C SER A 10 -19.21 -29.37 9.54
N ALA A 11 -19.61 -29.87 8.36
CA ALA A 11 -18.71 -29.91 7.20
C ALA A 11 -18.13 -28.52 6.86
N ASP A 12 -18.92 -27.47 7.12
CA ASP A 12 -18.50 -26.07 6.93
C ASP A 12 -17.47 -25.62 7.98
N GLN A 13 -17.60 -26.06 9.24
CA GLN A 13 -16.61 -25.80 10.29
C GLN A 13 -15.29 -26.51 9.98
N LEU A 14 -15.33 -27.78 9.56
CA LEU A 14 -14.13 -28.54 9.21
C LEU A 14 -13.43 -27.93 7.98
N ARG A 15 -14.20 -27.48 6.99
CA ARG A 15 -13.65 -26.75 5.83
C ARG A 15 -13.02 -25.43 6.23
N ALA A 16 -13.64 -24.69 7.15
CA ALA A 16 -13.08 -23.44 7.65
C ALA A 16 -11.78 -23.66 8.42
N THR A 17 -11.69 -24.72 9.23
CA THR A 17 -10.44 -25.14 9.90
C THR A 17 -9.37 -25.51 8.89
N ALA A 18 -9.71 -26.29 7.84
CA ALA A 18 -8.74 -26.62 6.79
C ALA A 18 -8.22 -25.37 6.06
N CYS A 19 -9.08 -24.39 5.79
CA CYS A 19 -8.67 -23.12 5.17
C CYS A 19 -7.85 -22.24 6.13
N HIS A 20 -8.16 -22.28 7.43
CA HIS A 20 -7.41 -21.59 8.48
C HIS A 20 -5.96 -22.08 8.54
N GLU A 21 -5.76 -23.39 8.65
CA GLU A 21 -4.42 -24.00 8.71
C GLU A 21 -3.66 -23.85 7.39
N ALA A 22 -4.35 -23.98 6.26
CA ALA A 22 -3.77 -23.72 4.95
C ALA A 22 -3.30 -22.26 4.80
N ALA A 23 -4.05 -21.28 5.34
CA ALA A 23 -3.67 -19.88 5.28
C ALA A 23 -2.40 -19.58 6.09
N HIS A 24 -2.23 -20.18 7.27
CA HIS A 24 -0.96 -20.12 8.02
C HIS A 24 0.20 -20.66 7.21
N ALA A 25 0.04 -21.87 6.62
CA ALA A 25 1.10 -22.53 5.87
C ALA A 25 1.51 -21.74 4.62
N ILE A 26 0.53 -21.25 3.87
CA ILE A 26 0.76 -20.41 2.71
C ILE A 26 1.42 -19.10 3.13
N ALA A 27 0.87 -18.36 4.11
CA ALA A 27 1.48 -17.11 4.56
C ALA A 27 2.92 -17.30 5.04
N ALA A 28 3.18 -18.38 5.78
CA ALA A 28 4.51 -18.71 6.28
C ALA A 28 5.53 -18.95 5.16
N ILE A 29 5.24 -19.85 4.22
CA ILE A 29 6.18 -20.17 3.10
C ILE A 29 6.49 -18.92 2.29
N ARG A 30 5.47 -18.08 2.10
CA ARG A 30 5.48 -16.95 1.19
C ARG A 30 6.15 -15.73 1.82
N LEU A 31 6.19 -15.68 3.15
CA LEU A 31 7.03 -14.76 3.93
C LEU A 31 8.42 -15.35 4.27
N GLY A 32 8.79 -16.49 3.67
CA GLY A 32 10.12 -17.08 3.79
C GLY A 32 10.35 -17.92 5.05
N ALA A 33 9.29 -18.30 5.76
CA ALA A 33 9.38 -19.23 6.88
C ALA A 33 9.31 -20.69 6.42
N ALA A 34 10.06 -21.58 7.10
CA ALA A 34 9.92 -23.01 6.88
C ALA A 34 8.69 -23.54 7.61
N VAL A 35 7.86 -24.30 6.89
CA VAL A 35 6.69 -25.01 7.42
C VAL A 35 7.03 -26.48 7.62
N GLY A 36 6.66 -27.02 8.79
CA GLY A 36 6.72 -28.44 9.14
C GLY A 36 5.38 -29.11 8.82
N ASP A 37 4.74 -29.77 9.79
CA ASP A 37 3.44 -30.38 9.57
C ASP A 37 2.28 -29.37 9.64
N VAL A 38 1.28 -29.58 8.78
CA VAL A 38 0.01 -28.87 8.77
C VAL A 38 -1.09 -29.91 8.97
N THR A 39 -1.94 -29.73 9.98
CA THR A 39 -2.92 -30.74 10.37
C THR A 39 -4.25 -30.11 10.78
N ILE A 40 -5.35 -30.79 10.48
CA ILE A 40 -6.71 -30.49 10.98
C ILE A 40 -7.15 -31.51 12.04
N LYS A 41 -6.20 -32.28 12.60
CA LYS A 41 -6.47 -33.20 13.70
C LYS A 41 -6.49 -32.43 15.03
N PRO A 42 -7.53 -32.60 15.85
CA PRO A 42 -7.58 -32.01 17.17
C PRO A 42 -6.38 -32.44 18.02
N SER A 43 -5.68 -31.48 18.63
CA SER A 43 -4.52 -31.76 19.49
C SER A 43 -4.82 -31.48 20.96
N LEU A 44 -4.91 -32.53 21.76
CA LEU A 44 -5.05 -32.44 23.22
C LEU A 44 -3.84 -31.75 23.88
N ALA A 45 -2.65 -31.88 23.28
CA ALA A 45 -1.41 -31.26 23.76
C ALA A 45 -1.39 -29.73 23.58
N ARG A 46 -2.28 -29.17 22.76
CA ARG A 46 -2.42 -27.73 22.50
C ARG A 46 -3.78 -27.18 22.94
N GLY A 47 -4.34 -27.74 24.00
CA GLY A 47 -5.56 -27.21 24.62
C GLY A 47 -6.84 -27.46 23.81
N GLY A 48 -6.85 -28.44 22.89
CA GLY A 48 -8.03 -28.78 22.10
C GLY A 48 -8.21 -27.96 20.83
N ALA A 49 -7.13 -27.37 20.28
CA ALA A 49 -7.17 -26.72 18.97
C ALA A 49 -7.58 -27.72 17.87
N ASP A 50 -8.48 -27.28 16.98
CA ASP A 50 -9.08 -28.08 15.90
C ASP A 50 -8.09 -28.35 14.74
N GLY A 51 -6.90 -27.75 14.77
CA GLY A 51 -5.83 -27.90 13.81
C GLY A 51 -4.53 -27.26 14.29
N TYR A 52 -3.46 -27.40 13.53
CA TYR A 52 -2.20 -26.68 13.74
C TYR A 52 -1.31 -26.66 12.49
N CYS A 53 -0.65 -25.53 12.27
CA CYS A 53 0.42 -25.34 11.29
C CYS A 53 1.77 -25.08 11.97
N GLN A 54 2.75 -25.96 11.78
CA GLN A 54 4.08 -25.79 12.35
C GLN A 54 4.93 -24.80 11.54
N VAL A 55 5.04 -23.57 12.03
CA VAL A 55 5.89 -22.53 11.43
C VAL A 55 7.19 -22.38 12.21
N SER A 56 8.32 -22.40 11.49
CA SER A 56 9.64 -22.16 12.08
C SER A 56 9.75 -20.73 12.63
N ARG A 57 10.46 -20.58 13.76
CA ARG A 57 10.63 -19.27 14.39
C ARG A 57 11.32 -18.29 13.44
N MET A 58 10.68 -17.15 13.22
CA MET A 58 11.23 -16.05 12.42
C MET A 58 11.91 -15.00 13.31
N THR A 59 12.92 -14.32 12.77
CA THR A 59 13.54 -13.12 13.37
C THR A 59 12.87 -11.83 12.91
N ALA A 60 11.78 -11.92 12.12
CA ALA A 60 11.06 -10.78 11.56
C ALA A 60 9.66 -10.71 12.20
N PRO A 61 9.48 -10.00 13.34
CA PRO A 61 8.23 -10.02 14.10
C PRO A 61 7.04 -9.46 13.33
N TYR A 62 7.26 -8.51 12.40
CA TYR A 62 6.19 -8.02 11.53
C TYR A 62 5.63 -9.13 10.62
N ALA A 63 6.51 -9.96 10.05
CA ALA A 63 6.10 -11.10 9.23
C ALA A 63 5.38 -12.16 10.06
N THR A 64 5.87 -12.45 11.28
CA THR A 64 5.18 -13.33 12.23
C THR A 64 3.76 -12.86 12.53
N ALA A 65 3.55 -11.55 12.71
CA ALA A 65 2.23 -10.99 12.96
C ALA A 65 1.29 -11.11 11.74
N VAL A 66 1.82 -10.98 10.53
CA VAL A 66 1.04 -11.17 9.28
C VAL A 66 0.64 -12.63 9.10
N ILE A 67 1.52 -13.59 9.42
CA ILE A 67 1.18 -15.03 9.40
C ILE A 67 0.04 -15.31 10.39
N ALA A 68 0.17 -14.83 11.63
CA ALA A 68 -0.86 -15.01 12.64
C ALA A 68 -2.23 -14.43 12.21
N ALA A 69 -2.24 -13.26 11.57
CA ALA A 69 -3.47 -12.64 11.08
C ALA A 69 -4.10 -13.35 9.87
N ALA A 70 -3.33 -14.10 9.08
CA ALA A 70 -3.79 -14.71 7.82
C ALA A 70 -4.90 -15.74 8.06
N ALA A 71 -4.80 -16.51 9.13
CA ALA A 71 -5.73 -17.58 9.42
C ALA A 71 -7.14 -17.06 9.75
N GLU A 72 -7.24 -16.01 10.57
CA GLU A 72 -8.51 -15.35 10.84
C GLU A 72 -9.12 -14.74 9.56
N CYS A 73 -8.28 -14.14 8.70
CA CYS A 73 -8.73 -13.57 7.43
C CYS A 73 -9.31 -14.63 6.49
N ALA A 74 -8.75 -15.85 6.49
CA ALA A 74 -9.28 -16.97 5.73
C ALA A 74 -10.59 -17.50 6.34
N SER A 75 -10.66 -17.66 7.66
CA SER A 75 -11.88 -18.13 8.34
C SER A 75 -13.07 -17.18 8.13
N ARG A 76 -12.87 -15.86 8.13
CA ARG A 76 -13.92 -14.85 7.88
C ARG A 76 -14.54 -14.91 6.49
N ARG A 77 -13.90 -15.59 5.53
CA ARG A 77 -14.49 -15.81 4.20
C ARG A 77 -15.55 -16.90 4.20
N LEU A 78 -15.55 -17.76 5.21
CA LEU A 78 -16.37 -18.98 5.26
C LEU A 78 -17.33 -19.00 6.46
N LEU A 79 -17.00 -18.29 7.54
CA LEU A 79 -17.76 -18.26 8.78
C LEU A 79 -18.25 -16.84 9.09
N ASP A 80 -19.29 -16.75 9.94
CA ASP A 80 -19.66 -15.48 10.55
C ASP A 80 -18.49 -14.91 11.38
N VAL A 81 -18.44 -13.59 11.49
CA VAL A 81 -17.39 -12.86 12.20
C VAL A 81 -17.24 -13.38 13.63
N GLY A 82 -18.33 -13.67 14.35
CA GLY A 82 -18.27 -14.17 15.73
C GLY A 82 -17.63 -15.56 15.85
N GLU A 83 -17.79 -16.41 14.83
CA GLU A 83 -17.23 -17.76 14.80
C GLU A 83 -15.76 -17.76 14.38
N ALA A 84 -15.40 -16.99 13.35
CA ALA A 84 -14.02 -16.82 12.93
C ALA A 84 -13.14 -16.24 14.06
N ILE A 85 -13.71 -15.31 14.84
CA ILE A 85 -13.05 -14.73 16.01
C ILE A 85 -12.75 -15.76 17.09
N ARG A 86 -13.73 -16.62 17.41
CA ARG A 86 -13.56 -17.66 18.44
C ARG A 86 -12.49 -18.68 18.04
N GLY A 87 -12.45 -19.04 16.75
CA GLY A 87 -11.47 -19.99 16.22
C GLY A 87 -10.02 -19.46 16.17
N SER A 88 -9.82 -18.14 16.24
CA SER A 88 -8.50 -17.52 16.02
C SER A 88 -7.96 -16.77 17.26
N MET A 89 -8.46 -17.09 18.47
CA MET A 89 -8.08 -16.36 19.69
C MET A 89 -6.57 -16.49 20.01
N VAL A 90 -5.99 -17.66 19.78
CA VAL A 90 -4.56 -17.90 19.98
C VAL A 90 -3.74 -17.08 18.98
N ASP A 91 -4.14 -17.06 17.71
CA ASP A 91 -3.44 -16.28 16.68
C ASP A 91 -3.46 -14.78 16.96
N ARG A 92 -4.53 -14.28 17.57
CA ARG A 92 -4.62 -12.88 17.98
C ARG A 92 -3.65 -12.52 19.09
N ASP A 93 -3.46 -13.42 20.05
CA ASP A 93 -2.47 -13.23 21.11
C ASP A 93 -1.04 -13.28 20.56
N ASP A 94 -0.78 -14.20 19.63
CA ASP A 94 0.50 -14.30 18.91
C ASP A 94 0.76 -13.05 18.05
N MET A 95 -0.26 -12.58 17.31
CA MET A 95 -0.20 -11.33 16.56
C MET A 95 0.10 -10.15 17.48
N GLY A 96 -0.61 -10.03 18.61
CA GLY A 96 -0.39 -8.96 19.58
C GLY A 96 1.02 -8.98 20.17
N SER A 97 1.56 -10.17 20.44
CA SER A 97 2.93 -10.32 20.95
C SER A 97 3.97 -9.98 19.88
N ALA A 98 3.73 -10.38 18.64
CA ALA A 98 4.58 -10.04 17.50
C ALA A 98 4.55 -8.53 17.18
N ILE A 99 3.40 -7.85 17.31
CA ILE A 99 3.30 -6.39 17.18
C ILE A 99 4.16 -5.69 18.24
N ARG A 100 4.09 -6.14 19.50
CA ARG A 100 4.91 -5.58 20.59
C ARG A 100 6.40 -5.76 20.32
N ALA A 101 6.82 -6.94 19.86
CA ALA A 101 8.21 -7.22 19.51
C ALA A 101 8.68 -6.35 18.34
N TYR A 102 7.88 -6.24 17.28
CA TYR A 102 8.16 -5.37 16.14
C TYR A 102 8.32 -3.91 16.57
N TYR A 103 7.41 -3.40 17.39
CA TYR A 103 7.47 -2.01 17.85
C TYR A 103 8.72 -1.76 18.70
N PHE A 104 9.05 -2.70 19.59
CA PHE A 104 10.24 -2.60 20.42
C PHE A 104 11.52 -2.63 19.59
N GLU A 105 11.61 -3.46 18.54
CA GLU A 105 12.76 -3.49 17.63
C GLU A 105 12.94 -2.16 16.88
N GLN A 106 11.84 -1.51 16.49
CA GLN A 106 11.91 -0.25 15.73
C GLN A 106 12.20 0.97 16.63
N PHE A 107 11.68 0.98 17.86
CA PHE A 107 11.62 2.19 18.68
C PHE A 107 12.24 2.05 20.08
N GLY A 108 12.68 0.85 20.48
CA GLY A 108 13.31 0.59 21.78
C GLY A 108 12.37 0.74 22.99
N MET A 109 11.05 0.79 22.77
CA MET A 109 10.04 0.95 23.82
C MET A 109 8.77 0.17 23.52
N ALA A 110 7.91 0.00 24.53
CA ALA A 110 6.62 -0.66 24.36
C ALA A 110 5.60 0.27 23.66
N PRO A 111 4.74 -0.26 22.77
CA PRO A 111 3.71 0.52 22.12
C PRO A 111 2.57 0.89 23.06
N THR A 112 1.99 2.06 22.84
CA THR A 112 0.70 2.46 23.40
C THR A 112 -0.44 1.66 22.78
N ARG A 113 -1.62 1.68 23.42
CA ARG A 113 -2.83 1.01 22.88
C ARG A 113 -3.21 1.53 21.48
N ARG A 114 -2.99 2.82 21.20
CA ARG A 114 -3.30 3.40 19.89
C ARG A 114 -2.34 2.87 18.82
N GLU A 115 -1.05 2.84 19.10
CA GLU A 115 -0.04 2.30 18.17
C GLU A 115 -0.24 0.81 17.90
N MET A 116 -0.63 0.04 18.93
CA MET A 116 -1.05 -1.35 18.77
C MET A 116 -2.18 -1.50 17.75
N VAL A 117 -3.20 -0.64 17.82
CA VAL A 117 -4.34 -0.65 16.87
C VAL A 117 -3.89 -0.24 15.47
N ASP A 118 -3.13 0.86 15.35
CA ASP A 118 -2.69 1.38 14.05
C ASP A 118 -1.78 0.39 13.29
N ILE A 119 -0.94 -0.34 14.01
CA ILE A 119 -0.08 -1.39 13.43
C ILE A 119 -0.91 -2.64 13.13
N GLY A 120 -1.82 -3.01 14.03
CA GLY A 120 -2.74 -4.12 13.86
C GLY A 120 -3.59 -3.98 12.58
N ILE A 121 -4.12 -2.78 12.30
CA ILE A 121 -4.88 -2.50 11.07
C ILE A 121 -4.02 -2.80 9.84
N ARG A 122 -2.77 -2.32 9.81
CA ARG A 122 -1.87 -2.56 8.67
C ARG A 122 -1.54 -4.04 8.48
N ILE A 123 -1.33 -4.77 9.58
CA ILE A 123 -1.04 -6.20 9.56
C ILE A 123 -2.24 -6.98 9.04
N VAL A 124 -3.44 -6.69 9.53
CA VAL A 124 -4.68 -7.32 9.08
C VAL A 124 -4.92 -7.00 7.60
N SER A 125 -4.80 -5.75 7.17
CA SER A 125 -4.94 -5.40 5.74
C SER A 125 -3.93 -6.14 4.86
N LYS A 126 -2.70 -6.34 5.34
CA LYS A 126 -1.68 -7.09 4.61
C LYS A 126 -1.96 -8.59 4.58
N ALA A 127 -2.47 -9.15 5.67
CA ALA A 127 -2.90 -10.53 5.76
C ALA A 127 -4.12 -10.80 4.86
N GLU A 128 -5.10 -9.90 4.83
CA GLU A 128 -6.27 -9.96 3.94
C GLU A 128 -5.86 -9.95 2.47
N ALA A 129 -4.92 -9.08 2.08
CA ALA A 129 -4.37 -9.05 0.72
C ALA A 129 -3.67 -10.37 0.39
N LEU A 130 -2.76 -10.84 1.24
CA LEU A 130 -2.04 -12.10 1.05
C LEU A 130 -3.01 -13.27 0.89
N VAL A 131 -3.98 -13.41 1.80
CA VAL A 131 -5.01 -14.47 1.74
C VAL A 131 -5.85 -14.35 0.47
N GLY A 132 -6.20 -13.13 0.06
CA GLY A 132 -6.97 -12.90 -1.16
C GLY A 132 -6.24 -13.31 -2.42
N GLU A 133 -4.98 -12.92 -2.56
CA GLU A 133 -4.16 -13.24 -3.72
C GLU A 133 -3.78 -14.74 -3.76
N ASN A 134 -3.79 -15.41 -2.61
CA ASN A 134 -3.48 -16.83 -2.46
C ASN A 134 -4.70 -17.75 -2.37
N TRP A 135 -5.93 -17.23 -2.47
CA TRP A 135 -7.12 -17.98 -2.08
C TRP A 135 -7.26 -19.34 -2.80
N SER A 136 -6.97 -19.40 -4.09
CA SER A 136 -7.02 -20.65 -4.86
C SER A 136 -6.00 -21.69 -4.40
N LEU A 137 -4.81 -21.27 -3.95
CA LEU A 137 -3.82 -22.15 -3.36
C LEU A 137 -4.26 -22.61 -1.96
N ILE A 138 -4.84 -21.71 -1.16
CA ILE A 138 -5.40 -22.03 0.16
C ILE A 138 -6.49 -23.09 0.01
N GLU A 139 -7.39 -22.96 -0.97
CA GLU A 139 -8.44 -23.96 -1.23
C GLU A 139 -7.86 -25.32 -1.67
N ARG A 140 -6.79 -25.33 -2.47
CA ARG A 140 -6.11 -26.57 -2.87
C ARG A 140 -5.44 -27.27 -1.68
N VAL A 141 -4.73 -26.51 -0.85
CA VAL A 141 -4.10 -27.04 0.36
C VAL A 141 -5.17 -27.51 1.35
N ALA A 142 -6.26 -26.76 1.51
CA ALA A 142 -7.39 -27.15 2.35
C ALA A 142 -8.08 -28.43 1.83
N ALA A 143 -8.25 -28.58 0.52
CA ALA A 143 -8.80 -29.81 -0.07
C ALA A 143 -7.91 -31.02 0.21
N GLU A 144 -6.59 -30.87 0.11
CA GLU A 144 -5.64 -31.92 0.44
C GLU A 144 -5.68 -32.27 1.94
N LEU A 145 -5.79 -31.25 2.81
CA LEU A 145 -6.00 -31.43 4.25
C LEU A 145 -7.30 -32.15 4.58
N LEU A 146 -8.39 -31.87 3.86
CA LEU A 146 -9.67 -32.57 4.08
C LEU A 146 -9.62 -34.05 3.67
N VAL A 147 -8.72 -34.42 2.76
CA VAL A 147 -8.52 -35.82 2.33
C VAL A 147 -7.54 -36.56 3.24
N ARG A 148 -6.41 -35.91 3.59
CA ARG A 148 -5.28 -36.56 4.28
C ARG A 148 -5.21 -36.25 5.76
N GLU A 149 -5.98 -35.28 6.24
CA GLU A 149 -6.01 -34.73 7.61
C GLU A 149 -4.70 -34.07 8.07
N THR A 150 -3.55 -34.51 7.54
CA THR A 150 -2.21 -33.99 7.81
C THR A 150 -1.38 -34.04 6.54
N ILE A 151 -0.69 -32.93 6.25
CA ILE A 151 0.26 -32.80 5.14
C ILE A 151 1.54 -32.15 5.64
N THR A 152 2.63 -32.36 4.90
CA THR A 152 3.93 -31.76 5.23
C THR A 152 4.10 -30.40 4.56
N GLY A 153 5.02 -29.57 5.06
CA GLY A 153 5.38 -28.31 4.42
C GLY A 153 5.94 -28.52 3.01
N ASP A 154 6.55 -29.67 2.73
CA ASP A 154 6.97 -30.06 1.38
C ASP A 154 5.77 -30.36 0.46
N ASP A 155 4.69 -30.95 0.98
CA ASP A 155 3.44 -31.09 0.22
C ASP A 155 2.84 -29.72 -0.12
N VAL A 156 2.86 -28.77 0.83
CA VAL A 156 2.37 -27.40 0.60
C VAL A 156 3.26 -26.67 -0.42
N ARG A 157 4.58 -26.81 -0.33
CA ARG A 157 5.52 -26.27 -1.33
C ARG A 157 5.26 -26.87 -2.71
N ARG A 158 5.03 -28.18 -2.80
CA ARG A 158 4.69 -28.83 -4.07
C ARG A 158 3.42 -28.23 -4.69
N ILE A 159 2.37 -28.04 -3.90
CA ILE A 159 1.12 -27.40 -4.38
C ILE A 159 1.36 -25.95 -4.85
N ILE A 160 2.25 -25.22 -4.17
CA ILE A 160 2.69 -23.87 -4.56
C ILE A 160 3.49 -23.90 -5.88
N GLU A 161 4.45 -24.83 -6.00
CA GLU A 161 5.40 -24.97 -7.12
C GLU A 161 4.73 -25.49 -8.39
N GLU A 162 3.76 -26.39 -8.26
CA GLU A 162 2.87 -26.80 -9.35
C GLU A 162 2.16 -25.60 -9.98
N GLY A 163 2.08 -24.48 -9.24
CA GLY A 163 1.53 -23.21 -9.69
C GLY A 163 0.05 -23.30 -10.05
N PRO A 164 -0.58 -22.18 -10.42
CA PRO A 164 -1.66 -22.22 -11.38
C PRO A 164 -1.09 -22.61 -12.76
N ALA A 165 -1.90 -23.22 -13.64
CA ALA A 165 -1.42 -23.68 -14.95
C ALA A 165 -0.61 -22.61 -15.73
N SER A 166 0.71 -22.85 -15.86
CA SER A 166 1.73 -22.15 -16.70
C SER A 166 2.09 -20.69 -16.27
N ARG A 167 3.35 -20.19 -16.19
CA ARG A 167 4.65 -20.51 -16.83
C ARG A 167 5.83 -19.82 -16.05
N THR A 168 7.05 -20.29 -16.30
CA THR A 168 8.34 -20.15 -15.54
C THR A 168 9.17 -18.85 -15.74
N LEU A 169 10.04 -18.51 -14.77
CA LEU A 169 11.07 -17.43 -14.76
C LEU A 169 12.51 -17.96 -14.47
N SER A 170 13.54 -17.15 -14.71
CA SER A 170 14.92 -17.28 -14.16
C SER A 170 15.62 -15.91 -13.99
N VAL A 171 16.52 -15.78 -12.99
CA VAL A 171 16.94 -14.57 -12.24
C VAL A 171 18.44 -14.22 -12.38
N ALA A 172 18.83 -12.94 -12.20
CA ALA A 172 20.14 -12.54 -11.65
C ALA A 172 20.11 -11.19 -10.87
N THR A 173 20.97 -11.05 -9.86
CA THR A 173 20.93 -10.14 -8.68
C THR A 173 21.91 -8.94 -8.76
N ARG A 174 21.64 -7.75 -8.13
CA ARG A 174 22.64 -6.91 -7.36
C ARG A 174 22.08 -5.67 -6.59
N ARG A 175 22.86 -5.27 -5.55
CA ARG A 175 22.77 -4.28 -4.42
C ARG A 175 22.71 -2.76 -4.73
N LEU A 176 22.33 -1.95 -3.71
CA LEU A 176 22.22 -0.46 -3.60
C LEU A 176 23.41 0.22 -2.85
N PRO A 177 23.64 1.56 -3.00
CA PRO A 177 24.44 2.38 -2.06
C PRO A 177 23.71 3.59 -1.42
N ASP A 178 24.37 4.13 -0.36
CA ASP A 178 23.93 5.03 0.74
C ASP A 178 23.60 6.51 0.40
N ALA A 179 22.85 7.20 1.28
CA ALA A 179 22.38 8.60 1.12
C ALA A 179 23.04 9.62 2.08
N LEU A 180 23.21 10.88 1.62
CA LEU A 180 23.75 12.06 2.34
C LEU A 180 22.64 13.11 2.68
N PRO A 181 22.86 14.08 3.61
CA PRO A 181 21.81 14.85 4.30
C PRO A 181 21.35 16.19 3.65
N LEU A 182 20.24 16.73 4.18
CA LEU A 182 19.35 17.82 3.67
C LEU A 182 19.89 19.27 3.74
N GLN A 183 19.46 20.13 2.79
CA GLN A 183 19.61 21.62 2.80
C GLN A 183 18.28 22.34 2.41
N THR A 184 18.07 23.59 2.86
CA THR A 184 16.79 24.38 2.74
C THR A 184 16.94 25.79 2.12
N ARG A 185 15.86 26.34 1.49
CA ARG A 185 15.67 27.79 1.18
C ARG A 185 14.18 28.13 0.95
N LEU A 186 13.63 29.24 1.48
CA LEU A 186 12.20 29.66 1.48
C LEU A 186 11.71 30.43 0.21
N GLN A 187 10.46 30.24 -0.24
CA GLN A 187 9.75 31.12 -1.21
C GLN A 187 8.30 31.43 -0.78
N ALA A 188 7.82 32.65 -1.05
CA ALA A 188 6.57 33.24 -0.55
C ALA A 188 5.28 32.82 -1.32
N ILE A 189 4.15 32.84 -0.59
CA ILE A 189 2.79 32.38 -0.96
C ILE A 189 2.00 33.48 -1.69
N GLY A 190 1.22 33.12 -2.71
CA GLY A 190 0.23 33.99 -3.35
C GLY A 190 -1.01 34.24 -2.48
N ALA A 191 -1.46 35.50 -2.40
CA ALA A 191 -2.64 35.91 -1.63
C ALA A 191 -3.93 35.17 -2.06
N GLY A 192 -4.75 34.73 -1.09
CA GLY A 192 -6.11 34.21 -1.32
C GLY A 192 -6.33 32.69 -1.19
N ALA A 193 -5.36 31.92 -0.67
CA ALA A 193 -5.51 30.46 -0.56
C ALA A 193 -6.36 29.99 0.63
N ILE A 194 -6.50 30.79 1.69
CA ILE A 194 -7.27 30.45 2.88
C ILE A 194 -8.12 31.67 3.25
N ASP A 195 -9.43 31.47 3.35
CA ASP A 195 -10.39 32.45 3.83
C ASP A 195 -10.91 31.98 5.19
N VAL A 196 -10.54 32.73 6.23
CA VAL A 196 -10.83 32.37 7.62
C VAL A 196 -12.30 32.58 7.98
N GLU A 197 -12.95 33.55 7.36
CA GLU A 197 -14.35 33.91 7.66
C GLU A 197 -15.29 32.85 7.11
N THR A 198 -15.07 32.44 5.85
CA THR A 198 -15.88 31.41 5.19
C THR A 198 -15.37 29.99 5.47
N ARG A 199 -14.21 29.88 6.12
CA ARG A 199 -13.49 28.61 6.38
C ARG A 199 -13.27 27.80 5.09
N THR A 200 -12.92 28.51 4.03
CA THR A 200 -12.64 27.92 2.72
C THR A 200 -11.14 27.92 2.44
N VAL A 201 -10.68 26.87 1.75
CA VAL A 201 -9.28 26.68 1.38
C VAL A 201 -9.20 26.32 -0.10
N THR A 202 -8.42 27.08 -0.85
CA THR A 202 -8.04 26.74 -2.23
C THR A 202 -6.78 25.88 -2.21
N LEU A 203 -6.85 24.72 -2.85
CA LEU A 203 -5.77 23.75 -2.89
C LEU A 203 -5.57 23.18 -4.29
N VAL A 204 -4.37 22.64 -4.53
CA VAL A 204 -4.04 21.78 -5.66
C VAL A 204 -4.18 20.34 -5.18
N PHE A 205 -5.12 19.58 -5.72
CA PHE A 205 -5.30 18.17 -5.34
C PHE A 205 -4.44 17.23 -6.18
N THR A 206 -3.93 17.69 -7.33
CA THR A 206 -2.98 16.95 -8.16
C THR A 206 -2.20 17.89 -9.09
N THR A 207 -0.94 17.55 -9.36
CA THR A 207 -0.13 18.08 -10.47
C THR A 207 0.15 17.02 -11.54
N GLY A 208 -0.37 15.80 -11.36
CA GLY A 208 -0.09 14.67 -12.23
C GLY A 208 1.30 14.09 -12.04
N ALA A 209 1.91 14.28 -10.86
CA ALA A 209 3.25 13.80 -10.58
C ALA A 209 3.37 12.29 -10.83
N THR A 210 4.52 11.87 -11.33
CA THR A 210 4.84 10.45 -11.44
C THR A 210 5.14 9.89 -10.05
N VAL A 211 4.32 8.94 -9.61
CA VAL A 211 4.44 8.29 -8.30
C VAL A 211 4.88 6.85 -8.50
N ARG A 212 5.93 6.45 -7.78
CA ARG A 212 6.29 5.03 -7.67
C ARG A 212 5.20 4.30 -6.92
N ARG A 213 4.49 3.43 -7.62
CA ARG A 213 3.50 2.51 -7.06
C ARG A 213 4.05 1.10 -7.04
N GLN A 214 3.33 0.24 -6.34
CA GLN A 214 3.54 -1.19 -6.40
C GLN A 214 2.23 -1.79 -6.88
N ARG A 215 2.29 -2.61 -7.92
CA ARG A 215 1.22 -3.56 -8.23
C ARG A 215 1.68 -4.92 -7.76
N TYR A 216 0.74 -5.73 -7.34
CA TYR A 216 1.05 -7.11 -7.02
C TYR A 216 0.84 -7.94 -8.28
N THR A 217 1.85 -8.72 -8.65
CA THR A 217 1.73 -9.77 -9.66
C THR A 217 1.77 -11.10 -8.94
N GLY A 218 0.72 -11.90 -9.07
CA GLY A 218 0.51 -12.97 -8.12
C GLY A 218 0.21 -12.37 -6.75
N TRP A 219 1.01 -12.69 -5.74
CA TRP A 219 0.47 -12.73 -4.39
C TRP A 219 1.44 -12.42 -3.23
N ASP A 220 2.59 -11.87 -3.59
CA ASP A 220 3.61 -11.26 -2.72
C ASP A 220 4.54 -10.32 -3.50
N THR A 221 4.55 -10.48 -4.83
CA THR A 221 5.55 -9.85 -5.67
C THR A 221 5.02 -8.47 -6.02
N ALA A 222 5.42 -7.52 -5.18
CA ALA A 222 5.26 -6.11 -5.44
C ALA A 222 6.16 -5.72 -6.63
N VAL A 223 5.56 -5.68 -7.82
CA VAL A 223 6.20 -5.15 -9.01
C VAL A 223 6.06 -3.63 -8.97
N PRO A 224 7.18 -2.90 -8.83
CA PRO A 224 7.12 -1.45 -8.88
C PRO A 224 6.74 -1.01 -10.30
N PHE A 225 5.90 0.01 -10.38
CA PHE A 225 5.62 0.72 -11.62
C PHE A 225 5.54 2.21 -11.35
N ASP A 226 5.85 3.00 -12.35
CA ASP A 226 5.73 4.46 -12.26
C ASP A 226 4.36 4.86 -12.81
N GLU A 227 3.47 5.32 -11.93
CA GLU A 227 2.14 5.80 -12.30
C GLU A 227 2.19 7.30 -12.54
N THR A 228 1.67 7.78 -13.67
CA THR A 228 1.55 9.21 -13.97
C THR A 228 0.11 9.53 -14.31
N LEU A 229 -0.49 10.50 -13.61
CA LEU A 229 -1.85 10.93 -13.89
C LEU A 229 -1.85 12.00 -14.97
N THR A 230 -2.60 11.77 -16.05
CA THR A 230 -2.83 12.81 -17.05
C THR A 230 -3.78 13.85 -16.47
N VAL A 231 -3.33 15.09 -16.39
CA VAL A 231 -4.14 16.22 -15.89
C VAL A 231 -4.60 17.09 -17.05
N SER A 232 -5.82 16.84 -17.51
CA SER A 232 -6.52 17.66 -18.50
C SER A 232 -8.04 17.55 -18.29
N PRO A 233 -8.84 18.48 -18.84
CA PRO A 233 -10.30 18.38 -18.79
C PRO A 233 -10.86 17.08 -19.39
N ASP A 234 -10.19 16.52 -20.40
CA ASP A 234 -10.64 15.27 -21.06
C ASP A 234 -10.24 14.01 -20.28
N ALA A 235 -9.19 14.09 -19.46
CA ALA A 235 -8.67 12.96 -18.69
C ALA A 235 -9.35 12.79 -17.34
N ILE A 236 -9.88 13.86 -16.75
CA ILE A 236 -10.40 13.86 -15.37
C ILE A 236 -11.90 14.09 -15.36
N ASP A 237 -12.64 13.09 -14.87
CA ASP A 237 -14.07 13.26 -14.59
C ASP A 237 -14.27 13.94 -13.22
N LEU A 238 -14.45 15.26 -13.23
CA LEU A 238 -14.65 16.06 -12.02
C LEU A 238 -16.09 16.04 -11.49
N THR A 239 -16.99 15.27 -12.10
CA THR A 239 -18.43 15.25 -11.74
C THR A 239 -18.61 14.93 -10.26
N ARG A 240 -17.87 13.94 -9.74
CA ARG A 240 -17.98 13.53 -8.34
C ARG A 240 -17.47 14.59 -7.37
N LEU A 241 -16.32 15.21 -7.66
CA LEU A 241 -15.81 16.29 -6.82
C LEU A 241 -16.77 17.48 -6.77
N ASN A 242 -17.31 17.88 -7.93
CA ASN A 242 -18.27 18.99 -8.04
C ASN A 242 -19.67 18.66 -7.50
N ALA A 243 -19.98 17.39 -7.24
CA ALA A 243 -21.20 16.97 -6.54
C ALA A 243 -21.11 17.09 -5.01
N GLY A 244 -20.03 17.69 -4.48
CA GLY A 244 -19.82 17.84 -3.04
C GLY A 244 -19.04 16.70 -2.41
N ALA A 245 -17.98 16.21 -3.07
CA ALA A 245 -17.18 15.11 -2.54
C ALA A 245 -16.63 15.40 -1.14
N ALA A 246 -16.44 14.32 -0.38
CA ALA A 246 -15.89 14.39 0.97
C ALA A 246 -14.42 14.82 0.94
N VAL A 247 -14.04 15.61 1.94
CA VAL A 247 -12.65 15.93 2.24
C VAL A 247 -12.27 15.24 3.54
N LEU A 248 -11.26 14.39 3.52
CA LEU A 248 -10.95 13.47 4.61
C LEU A 248 -9.63 13.81 5.33
N ASP A 249 -9.50 13.29 6.55
CA ASP A 249 -8.22 13.12 7.23
C ASP A 249 -7.61 11.78 6.83
N SER A 250 -6.47 11.82 6.15
CA SER A 250 -5.62 10.65 5.91
C SER A 250 -6.33 9.46 5.25
N HIS A 251 -7.22 9.71 4.27
CA HIS A 251 -8.02 8.70 3.57
C HIS A 251 -8.98 7.89 4.46
N GLY A 252 -9.32 8.38 5.65
CA GLY A 252 -10.18 7.71 6.63
C GLY A 252 -11.65 7.62 6.20
N ALA A 253 -11.96 6.79 5.20
CA ALA A 253 -13.30 6.69 4.59
C ALA A 253 -14.27 5.72 5.30
N TYR A 254 -13.80 4.98 6.31
CA TYR A 254 -14.60 3.95 7.01
C TYR A 254 -15.54 4.51 8.08
N SER A 255 -15.49 5.82 8.34
CA SER A 255 -16.38 6.51 9.28
C SER A 255 -16.59 7.95 8.83
N THR A 256 -17.78 8.48 9.04
CA THR A 256 -18.08 9.91 8.82
C THR A 256 -17.20 10.82 9.69
N ALA A 257 -16.66 10.31 10.80
CA ALA A 257 -15.73 11.04 11.66
C ALA A 257 -14.35 11.31 11.02
N GLY A 258 -14.06 10.70 9.87
CA GLY A 258 -12.89 10.99 9.05
C GLY A 258 -13.12 12.11 8.04
N GLN A 259 -14.37 12.54 7.83
CA GLN A 259 -14.69 13.66 6.96
C GLN A 259 -14.59 14.98 7.72
N VAL A 260 -13.70 15.85 7.25
CA VAL A 260 -13.39 17.14 7.91
C VAL A 260 -13.90 18.35 7.14
N ALA A 261 -14.19 18.18 5.84
CA ALA A 261 -14.69 19.24 4.96
C ALA A 261 -15.45 18.65 3.75
N VAL A 262 -15.91 19.52 2.87
CA VAL A 262 -16.51 19.18 1.57
C VAL A 262 -15.84 19.95 0.45
N VAL A 263 -15.81 19.37 -0.74
CA VAL A 263 -15.41 20.09 -1.96
C VAL A 263 -16.58 20.97 -2.41
N GLU A 264 -16.36 22.28 -2.53
CA GLU A 264 -17.35 23.20 -3.10
C GLU A 264 -17.26 23.27 -4.61
N ARG A 265 -16.04 23.20 -5.13
CA ARG A 265 -15.75 23.33 -6.55
C ARG A 265 -14.41 22.72 -6.87
N ALA A 266 -14.33 21.99 -7.99
CA ALA A 266 -13.10 21.49 -8.57
C ALA A 266 -12.99 21.85 -10.06
N TRP A 267 -11.79 22.21 -10.51
CA TRP A 267 -11.51 22.55 -11.91
C TRP A 267 -10.06 22.27 -12.28
N ILE A 268 -9.77 22.24 -13.58
CA ILE A 268 -8.40 22.13 -14.10
C ILE A 268 -7.90 23.50 -14.52
N LYS A 269 -6.66 23.86 -14.16
CA LYS A 269 -5.97 25.05 -14.66
C LYS A 269 -4.55 24.68 -15.08
N GLY A 270 -4.27 24.74 -16.37
CA GLY A 270 -2.98 24.27 -16.89
C GLY A 270 -2.84 22.77 -16.67
N LYS A 271 -1.78 22.36 -15.95
CA LYS A 271 -1.51 20.96 -15.59
C LYS A 271 -1.84 20.64 -14.12
N GLU A 272 -2.64 21.48 -13.46
CA GLU A 272 -3.02 21.33 -12.06
C GLU A 272 -4.52 21.07 -11.93
N GLY A 273 -4.87 20.09 -11.09
CA GLY A 273 -6.21 19.91 -10.58
C GLY A 273 -6.39 20.72 -9.29
N LEU A 274 -7.41 21.58 -9.29
CA LEU A 274 -7.68 22.54 -8.23
C LEU A 274 -9.02 22.30 -7.58
N ALA A 275 -9.10 22.56 -6.29
CA ALA A 275 -10.35 22.56 -5.56
C ALA A 275 -10.45 23.70 -4.56
N ILE A 276 -11.67 24.17 -4.33
CA ILE A 276 -12.06 24.93 -3.14
C ILE A 276 -12.75 23.95 -2.21
N VAL A 277 -12.23 23.84 -0.98
CA VAL A 277 -12.83 23.04 0.07
C VAL A 277 -13.38 23.94 1.17
N ARG A 278 -14.52 23.57 1.75
CA ARG A 278 -15.14 24.28 2.86
C ARG A 278 -15.25 23.39 4.09
N PHE A 279 -14.70 23.87 5.19
CA PHE A 279 -14.88 23.26 6.50
C PHE A 279 -16.26 23.61 7.07
N PRO A 280 -16.83 22.78 7.97
CA PRO A 280 -18.03 23.15 8.69
C PRO A 280 -17.78 24.42 9.52
N SER A 281 -18.86 25.12 9.88
CA SER A 281 -18.80 26.26 10.80
C SER A 281 -18.09 25.88 12.10
N ALA A 282 -17.39 26.85 12.70
CA ALA A 282 -16.66 26.62 13.95
C ALA A 282 -17.61 26.10 15.06
N GLY A 283 -17.15 25.11 15.82
CA GLY A 283 -17.90 24.49 16.91
C GLY A 283 -18.82 23.34 16.51
N ILE A 284 -18.96 23.02 15.21
CA ILE A 284 -19.76 21.88 14.75
C ILE A 284 -19.02 20.55 14.96
N ASP A 285 -17.71 20.52 14.72
CA ASP A 285 -16.87 19.33 14.87
C ASP A 285 -15.46 19.75 15.28
N GLU A 286 -15.03 19.30 16.47
CA GLU A 286 -13.71 19.61 17.03
C GLU A 286 -12.54 19.11 16.16
N ARG A 287 -12.70 17.99 15.44
CA ARG A 287 -11.67 17.46 14.53
C ARG A 287 -11.53 18.35 13.31
N ALA A 288 -12.65 18.78 12.74
CA ALA A 288 -12.66 19.72 11.62
C ALA A 288 -12.09 21.08 12.04
N ASP A 289 -12.42 21.56 13.25
CA ASP A 289 -11.87 22.80 13.81
C ASP A 289 -10.36 22.73 14.02
N ARG A 290 -9.88 21.63 14.60
CA ARG A 290 -8.45 21.39 14.77
C ARG A 290 -7.74 21.32 13.43
N MET A 291 -8.31 20.60 12.45
CA MET A 291 -7.76 20.48 11.10
C MET A 291 -7.68 21.85 10.42
N PHE A 292 -8.77 22.62 10.45
CA PHE A 292 -8.82 23.96 9.88
C PHE A 292 -7.80 24.90 10.53
N GLY A 293 -7.70 24.88 11.86
CA GLY A 293 -6.71 25.66 12.60
C GLY A 293 -5.28 25.34 12.17
N MET A 294 -4.93 24.06 12.03
CA MET A 294 -3.60 23.65 11.55
C MET A 294 -3.34 24.01 10.08
N VAL A 295 -4.37 24.00 9.23
CA VAL A 295 -4.26 24.44 7.83
C VAL A 295 -4.07 25.96 7.76
N ALA A 296 -4.86 26.72 8.52
CA ALA A 296 -4.75 28.17 8.64
C ALA A 296 -3.38 28.60 9.20
N ASP A 297 -2.87 27.85 10.17
CA ASP A 297 -1.53 28.03 10.76
C ASP A 297 -0.40 27.43 9.91
N ARG A 298 -0.72 26.92 8.72
CA ARG A 298 0.26 26.44 7.73
C ARG A 298 1.11 25.24 8.20
N ILE A 299 0.60 24.48 9.17
CA ILE A 299 1.21 23.24 9.64
C ILE A 299 0.82 22.08 8.72
N ILE A 300 -0.47 21.95 8.41
CA ILE A 300 -0.97 20.94 7.47
C ILE A 300 -1.13 21.57 6.10
N LYS A 301 -0.36 21.05 5.14
CA LYS A 301 -0.28 21.60 3.78
C LYS A 301 -0.37 20.56 2.67
N ASN A 302 -0.11 19.29 2.99
CA ASN A 302 -0.08 18.23 1.98
C ASN A 302 -1.49 17.74 1.71
N VAL A 303 -1.78 17.56 0.43
CA VAL A 303 -3.07 17.10 -0.06
C VAL A 303 -2.84 15.83 -0.88
N SER A 304 -3.78 14.92 -0.81
CA SER A 304 -3.84 13.73 -1.65
C SER A 304 -5.22 13.62 -2.28
N VAL A 305 -5.31 12.81 -3.32
CA VAL A 305 -6.56 12.47 -3.98
C VAL A 305 -6.68 10.95 -4.05
N GLY A 306 -7.83 10.43 -3.64
CA GLY A 306 -8.29 9.08 -3.89
C GLY A 306 -9.10 9.07 -5.18
N TYR A 307 -8.81 8.14 -6.08
CA TYR A 307 -9.41 8.09 -7.42
C TYR A 307 -9.57 6.66 -7.91
N SER A 308 -10.46 6.47 -8.89
CA SER A 308 -10.48 5.28 -9.74
C SER A 308 -9.75 5.53 -11.04
N VAL A 309 -9.15 4.48 -11.58
CA VAL A 309 -8.58 4.49 -12.94
C VAL A 309 -9.62 3.91 -13.89
N ASP A 310 -9.98 4.66 -14.92
CA ASP A 310 -10.93 4.23 -15.95
C ASP A 310 -10.20 3.75 -17.20
N ARG A 311 -9.10 4.42 -17.58
CA ARG A 311 -8.23 4.04 -18.69
C ARG A 311 -6.77 4.29 -18.34
N VAL A 312 -5.95 3.27 -18.56
CA VAL A 312 -4.50 3.32 -18.40
C VAL A 312 -3.82 2.82 -19.66
N ARG A 313 -2.75 3.50 -20.06
CA ARG A 313 -1.82 3.04 -21.09
C ARG A 313 -0.53 2.60 -20.42
N ILE A 314 -0.22 1.32 -20.58
CA ILE A 314 1.01 0.72 -20.06
C ILE A 314 2.10 0.84 -21.11
N ILE A 315 3.23 1.42 -20.72
CA ILE A 315 4.45 1.49 -21.51
C ILE A 315 5.43 0.53 -20.83
N GLU A 316 5.79 -0.54 -21.55
CA GLU A 316 6.75 -1.52 -21.04
C GLU A 316 8.09 -0.85 -20.72
N ALA A 317 8.87 -1.51 -19.86
CA ALA A 317 10.14 -1.01 -19.33
C ALA A 317 11.28 -0.97 -20.37
N ALA A 318 11.01 -0.71 -21.66
CA ALA A 318 11.95 -0.69 -22.79
C ALA A 318 13.09 0.33 -22.58
N GLY A 319 14.10 -0.06 -21.80
CA GLY A 319 15.23 0.78 -21.38
C GLY A 319 15.01 1.58 -20.10
N LYS A 320 13.90 1.39 -19.36
CA LYS A 320 13.60 2.04 -18.07
C LYS A 320 13.65 1.01 -16.92
N ALA A 321 13.84 1.50 -15.69
CA ALA A 321 13.92 0.64 -14.50
C ALA A 321 12.59 -0.04 -14.14
N VAL A 322 11.46 0.58 -14.47
CA VAL A 322 10.11 0.08 -14.23
C VAL A 322 9.19 0.44 -15.41
N GLU A 323 8.11 -0.31 -15.58
CA GLU A 323 7.06 0.03 -16.54
C GLU A 323 6.34 1.33 -16.12
N GLN A 324 5.81 2.06 -17.10
CA GLN A 324 5.06 3.29 -16.84
C GLN A 324 3.58 3.09 -17.10
N HIS A 325 2.77 3.47 -16.14
CA HIS A 325 1.31 3.48 -16.24
C HIS A 325 0.87 4.92 -16.41
N VAL A 326 0.58 5.31 -17.64
CA VAL A 326 0.01 6.62 -17.92
C VAL A 326 -1.50 6.49 -17.78
N VAL A 327 -2.04 7.03 -16.69
CA VAL A 327 -3.49 7.07 -16.45
C VAL A 327 -4.07 8.17 -17.33
N GLU A 328 -4.81 7.76 -18.35
CA GLU A 328 -5.34 8.63 -19.40
C GLU A 328 -6.80 9.03 -19.14
N ARG A 329 -7.52 8.24 -18.34
CA ARG A 329 -8.86 8.59 -17.85
C ARG A 329 -9.03 8.12 -16.42
N TRP A 330 -9.50 9.00 -15.55
CA TRP A 330 -9.68 8.71 -14.13
C TRP A 330 -10.69 9.63 -13.48
N THR A 331 -11.27 9.15 -12.38
CA THR A 331 -12.31 9.85 -11.64
C THR A 331 -11.85 10.06 -10.20
N PRO A 332 -11.64 11.29 -9.71
CA PRO A 332 -11.40 11.56 -8.30
C PRO A 332 -12.65 11.35 -7.43
N TYR A 333 -12.49 10.69 -6.28
CA TYR A 333 -13.56 10.30 -5.36
C TYR A 333 -13.59 11.15 -4.10
N GLU A 334 -12.41 11.50 -3.59
CA GLU A 334 -12.22 12.25 -2.35
C GLU A 334 -10.95 13.09 -2.43
N VAL A 335 -10.84 14.08 -1.56
CA VAL A 335 -9.61 14.85 -1.33
C VAL A 335 -9.21 14.68 0.12
N SER A 336 -7.96 14.36 0.40
CA SER A 336 -7.48 14.15 1.77
C SER A 336 -6.41 15.15 2.16
N PHE A 337 -6.50 15.69 3.38
CA PHE A 337 -5.32 16.25 4.05
C PHE A 337 -4.49 15.10 4.60
N VAL A 338 -3.20 15.08 4.28
CA VAL A 338 -2.29 13.98 4.63
C VAL A 338 -1.02 14.51 5.28
N THR A 339 -0.32 13.66 6.02
CA THR A 339 0.99 14.03 6.58
C THR A 339 2.09 14.01 5.52
N ILE A 340 2.05 13.05 4.58
CA ILE A 340 2.98 12.91 3.46
C ILE A 340 2.18 12.69 2.18
N GLY A 341 2.29 13.62 1.23
CA GLY A 341 1.63 13.52 -0.08
C GLY A 341 2.43 12.64 -1.04
N ALA A 342 1.73 11.85 -1.85
CA ALA A 342 2.33 11.09 -2.95
C ALA A 342 2.75 12.00 -4.12
N ASP A 343 1.97 13.05 -4.38
CA ASP A 343 2.26 14.09 -5.35
C ASP A 343 2.85 15.32 -4.61
N PRO A 344 4.16 15.64 -4.80
CA PRO A 344 4.80 16.74 -4.08
C PRO A 344 4.21 18.13 -4.38
N GLY A 345 3.48 18.28 -5.49
CA GLY A 345 2.82 19.51 -5.88
C GLY A 345 1.35 19.60 -5.45
N ALA A 346 0.76 18.50 -4.95
CA ALA A 346 -0.61 18.48 -4.43
C ALA A 346 -0.65 19.05 -3.00
N GLN A 347 -0.90 20.36 -2.89
CA GLN A 347 -0.80 21.10 -1.64
C GLN A 347 -1.81 22.24 -1.54
N VAL A 348 -2.01 22.76 -0.33
CA VAL A 348 -2.70 24.04 -0.11
C VAL A 348 -1.99 25.13 -0.92
N ARG A 349 -2.78 25.90 -1.69
CA ARG A 349 -2.21 26.81 -2.69
C ARG A 349 -1.29 27.84 -2.06
N GLY A 350 -0.18 28.09 -2.75
CA GLY A 350 0.84 29.05 -2.34
C GLY A 350 1.77 28.55 -1.22
N MET A 351 1.54 27.39 -0.60
CA MET A 351 2.50 26.81 0.33
C MET A 351 3.56 26.04 -0.45
N ALA A 352 4.82 26.50 -0.44
CA ALA A 352 5.89 25.88 -1.21
C ALA A 352 6.31 24.51 -0.64
N THR A 353 6.64 23.61 -1.56
CA THR A 353 7.57 22.48 -1.35
C THR A 353 8.67 22.57 -2.40
N TYR A 354 9.86 22.09 -2.05
CA TYR A 354 11.06 22.13 -2.90
C TYR A 354 11.24 20.79 -3.60
N PRO A 355 10.55 20.50 -4.73
CA PRO A 355 11.06 19.49 -5.63
C PRO A 355 12.41 19.98 -6.15
N VAL A 356 13.44 19.14 -6.06
CA VAL A 356 14.70 19.40 -6.76
C VAL A 356 14.37 19.56 -8.24
N ARG A 357 14.62 20.74 -8.81
CA ARG A 357 14.61 20.93 -10.25
C ARG A 357 15.94 20.43 -10.79
N PHE A 358 15.90 19.39 -11.61
CA PHE A 358 17.02 19.09 -12.50
C PHE A 358 16.93 20.08 -13.67
N ASP A 359 17.77 21.12 -13.66
CA ASP A 359 17.99 21.92 -14.85
C ASP A 359 18.75 21.05 -15.86
N GLY A 360 17.99 20.34 -16.68
CA GLY A 360 18.50 19.60 -17.84
C GLY A 360 18.87 20.56 -18.95
N ALA A 361 19.92 21.34 -18.76
CA ALA A 361 20.72 21.88 -19.84
C ALA A 361 22.15 21.37 -19.67
N THR A 362 22.46 20.26 -20.33
CA THR A 362 23.51 20.24 -21.34
C THR A 362 23.43 18.95 -22.14
N ALA A 363 23.33 19.15 -23.46
CA ALA A 363 23.58 18.15 -24.47
C ALA A 363 24.91 17.42 -24.21
N GLY A 364 24.99 16.12 -24.49
CA GLY A 364 26.25 15.40 -24.39
C GLY A 364 26.19 13.90 -24.60
N GLY A 365 25.44 13.42 -25.60
CA GLY A 365 25.37 12.00 -25.94
C GLY A 365 25.57 11.68 -27.42
N ILE A 366 25.88 12.67 -28.25
CA ILE A 366 26.36 12.49 -29.63
C ILE A 366 27.37 13.61 -29.84
N GLY A 367 28.64 13.36 -29.57
CA GLY A 367 29.65 14.42 -29.63
C GLY A 367 31.09 13.97 -29.40
N VAL A 368 31.32 12.80 -28.82
CA VAL A 368 32.69 12.31 -28.61
C VAL A 368 33.32 11.81 -29.91
N ALA A 369 32.53 11.29 -30.86
CA ALA A 369 33.01 10.90 -32.19
C ALA A 369 33.15 12.10 -33.16
N GLU A 370 32.26 13.10 -33.05
CA GLU A 370 32.27 14.30 -33.91
C GLU A 370 33.40 15.27 -33.50
N ALA A 371 33.62 15.47 -32.19
CA ALA A 371 34.68 16.35 -31.68
C ALA A 371 36.10 15.77 -31.83
N ALA A 372 36.23 14.45 -32.07
CA ALA A 372 37.49 13.83 -32.45
C ALA A 372 37.81 14.06 -33.94
N ARG A 373 36.80 14.04 -34.81
CA ARG A 373 36.95 14.34 -36.25
C ARG A 373 37.27 15.80 -36.53
N ILE A 374 36.66 16.73 -35.79
CA ILE A 374 36.91 18.18 -35.98
C ILE A 374 38.33 18.57 -35.49
N ARG A 375 38.83 17.96 -34.41
CA ARG A 375 40.22 18.17 -33.96
C ARG A 375 41.26 17.63 -34.94
N SER A 376 41.06 16.43 -35.48
CA SER A 376 41.94 15.85 -36.50
C SER A 376 41.95 16.67 -37.81
N SER A 377 40.79 17.23 -38.22
CA SER A 377 40.70 18.07 -39.42
C SER A 377 41.33 19.45 -39.26
N MET A 378 41.45 19.99 -38.04
CA MET A 378 42.09 21.29 -37.80
C MET A 378 43.61 21.16 -37.65
N GLU A 379 44.12 20.07 -37.08
CA GLU A 379 45.55 19.79 -36.99
C GLU A 379 46.19 19.51 -38.37
N GLN A 380 45.48 18.86 -39.29
CA GLN A 380 45.97 18.65 -40.66
C GLN A 380 45.96 19.94 -41.51
N ARG A 381 45.08 20.90 -41.22
CA ARG A 381 45.05 22.20 -41.93
C ARG A 381 46.08 23.21 -41.41
N ALA A 382 46.55 23.06 -40.17
CA ALA A 382 47.65 23.85 -39.62
C ALA A 382 49.04 23.37 -40.11
N ALA A 383 49.16 22.13 -40.62
CA ALA A 383 50.42 21.58 -41.12
C ALA A 383 50.69 21.84 -42.62
N ILE A 384 49.74 22.41 -43.38
CA ILE A 384 49.87 22.70 -44.82
C ILE A 384 50.17 24.20 -45.09
N THR A 385 50.21 25.04 -44.05
CA THR A 385 50.64 26.44 -44.16
C THR A 385 51.91 26.70 -43.34
N LYS A 386 52.95 25.92 -43.62
CA LYS A 386 54.33 26.26 -43.30
C LYS A 386 55.25 25.82 -44.44
#